data_AF-A0A7K1FKK9-F1
#
_entry.id   AF-A0A7K1FKK9-F1
#
_cell.length_a   1.000
_cell.length_b   1.000
_cell.length_c   1.000
_cell.angle_alpha   90.00
_cell.angle_beta   90.00
_cell.angle_gamma   90.00
#
_symmetry.space_group_name_H-M   'P 1'
#
loop_
_entity.id
_entity.type
_entity.pdbx_description
1 polymer ?
#
loop_
_entity_poly.entity_id
_entity_poly.type
_entity_poly.pdbx_seq_one_letter_code
_entity_poly.pdbx_strand_id
1 'polypeptide(L)'
;MSSLLTAARGAARTFARTAGALALDAANGSLRAVEAVGDKVRGRESTPGVLRVHVVILSDANGPLCRPEDVRPALDRAGEVLEAEAGIRVRITGVDVITAPAPPEALDPRANRGLLLDDILGRTSFYLDHLPQRVLGLVGAPVTVVVVREISGRTTGCSLGISADWVITQASLYDRAAEHSYDETVLAHELGHALNLPHHRDRGNLMFPVSSPPKDLRGTALSGWQAAILQASRHVVPGVGRDTPAG
;
A
#
# COMPACT_ATOMS: atom_id res chain seq x y z
N MET A 1 16.61 -31.20 0.51
CA MET A 1 16.52 -30.71 -0.89
C MET A 1 15.29 -29.84 -1.16
N SER A 2 14.13 -30.08 -0.52
CA SER A 2 12.90 -29.27 -0.73
C SER A 2 13.05 -27.78 -0.38
N SER A 3 13.64 -27.44 0.78
CA SER A 3 13.75 -26.04 1.25
C SER A 3 14.60 -25.11 0.35
N LEU A 4 15.73 -25.60 -0.18
CA LEU A 4 16.58 -24.82 -1.09
C LEU A 4 15.88 -24.50 -2.41
N LEU A 5 15.10 -25.45 -2.94
CA LEU A 5 14.32 -25.22 -4.17
C LEU A 5 13.20 -24.20 -3.92
N THR A 6 12.53 -24.25 -2.76
CA THR A 6 11.52 -23.26 -2.38
C THR A 6 12.14 -21.86 -2.29
N ALA A 7 13.27 -21.72 -1.57
CA ALA A 7 13.95 -20.44 -1.43
C ALA A 7 14.44 -19.88 -2.77
N ALA A 8 15.02 -20.72 -3.64
CA ALA A 8 15.47 -20.30 -4.97
C ALA A 8 14.30 -19.82 -5.85
N ARG A 9 13.17 -20.55 -5.83
CA ARG A 9 11.95 -20.15 -6.54
C ARG A 9 11.34 -18.87 -5.98
N GLY A 10 11.33 -18.70 -4.66
CA GLY A 10 10.86 -17.49 -4.01
C GLY A 10 11.72 -16.28 -4.38
N ALA A 11 13.04 -16.40 -4.27
CA ALA A 11 13.97 -15.33 -4.65
C ALA A 11 13.82 -14.93 -6.12
N ALA A 12 13.74 -15.92 -7.03
CA ALA A 12 13.50 -15.67 -8.46
C ALA A 12 12.16 -14.95 -8.70
N ARG A 13 11.10 -15.36 -7.99
CA ARG A 13 9.77 -14.73 -8.06
C ARG A 13 9.81 -13.28 -7.58
N THR A 14 10.42 -13.02 -6.43
CA THR A 14 10.56 -11.67 -5.87
C THR A 14 11.38 -10.79 -6.82
N PHE A 15 12.49 -11.28 -7.36
CA PHE A 15 13.30 -10.53 -8.33
C PHE A 15 12.52 -10.22 -9.62
N ALA A 16 11.82 -11.21 -10.19
CA ALA A 16 11.01 -11.01 -11.39
C ALA A 16 9.88 -9.99 -11.17
N ARG A 17 9.22 -10.02 -10.00
CA ARG A 17 8.21 -9.03 -9.61
C ARG A 17 8.80 -7.63 -9.52
N THR A 18 9.91 -7.47 -8.79
CA THR A 18 10.63 -6.19 -8.66
C THR A 18 11.03 -5.63 -10.02
N ALA A 19 11.63 -6.44 -10.90
CA ALA A 19 12.08 -5.99 -12.21
C ALA A 19 10.90 -5.58 -13.11
N GLY A 20 9.82 -6.37 -13.14
CA GLY A 20 8.61 -6.03 -13.87
C GLY A 20 7.94 -4.76 -13.34
N ALA A 21 7.87 -4.62 -12.02
CA ALA A 21 7.34 -3.44 -11.35
C ALA A 21 8.13 -2.17 -11.70
N LEU A 22 9.48 -2.21 -11.62
CA LEU A 22 10.34 -1.11 -12.02
C LEU A 22 10.12 -0.69 -13.48
N ALA A 23 10.00 -1.66 -14.38
CA ALA A 23 9.74 -1.38 -15.79
C ALA A 23 8.39 -0.69 -16.00
N LEU A 24 7.34 -1.15 -15.31
CA LEU A 24 6.00 -0.55 -15.37
C LEU A 24 5.98 0.86 -14.75
N ASP A 25 6.62 1.05 -13.60
CA ASP A 25 6.72 2.35 -12.92
C ASP A 25 7.48 3.36 -13.81
N ALA A 26 8.58 2.93 -14.46
CA ALA A 26 9.33 3.77 -15.38
C ALA A 26 8.52 4.13 -16.66
N ALA A 27 7.82 3.15 -17.23
CA ALA A 27 6.96 3.37 -18.39
C ALA A 27 5.82 4.34 -18.06
N ASN A 28 5.13 4.13 -16.93
CA ASN A 28 4.05 4.99 -16.48
C ASN A 28 4.54 6.40 -16.14
N GLY A 29 5.67 6.54 -15.44
CA GLY A 29 6.30 7.84 -15.19
C GLY A 29 6.65 8.60 -16.47
N SER A 30 7.15 7.90 -17.50
CA SER A 30 7.45 8.50 -18.82
C SER A 30 6.18 8.99 -19.51
N LEU A 31 5.11 8.18 -19.51
CA LEU A 31 3.81 8.58 -20.07
C LEU A 31 3.25 9.81 -19.34
N ARG A 32 3.29 9.82 -18.00
CA ARG A 32 2.84 10.96 -17.20
C ARG A 32 3.61 12.25 -17.48
N ALA A 33 4.92 12.16 -17.67
CA ALA A 33 5.71 13.33 -18.04
C ALA A 33 5.28 13.92 -19.39
N VAL A 34 5.01 13.06 -20.39
CA VAL A 34 4.52 13.47 -21.71
C VAL A 34 3.13 14.08 -21.62
N GLU A 35 2.21 13.45 -20.87
CA GLU A 35 0.86 13.96 -20.63
C GLU A 35 0.88 15.32 -19.93
N ALA A 36 1.67 15.48 -18.87
CA ALA A 36 1.78 16.74 -18.14
C ALA A 36 2.29 17.89 -19.02
N VAL A 37 3.27 17.62 -19.90
CA VAL A 37 3.74 18.61 -20.89
C VAL A 37 2.63 18.91 -21.90
N GLY A 38 1.93 17.89 -22.39
CA GLY A 38 0.84 18.04 -23.35
C GLY A 38 -0.37 18.81 -22.80
N ASP A 39 -0.74 18.59 -21.55
CA ASP A 39 -1.82 19.28 -20.86
C ASP A 39 -1.44 20.73 -20.58
N LYS A 40 -0.19 20.98 -20.16
CA LYS A 40 0.33 22.35 -19.98
C LYS A 40 0.33 23.15 -21.29
N VAL A 41 0.71 22.55 -22.41
CA VAL A 41 0.68 23.20 -23.73
C VAL A 41 -0.76 23.51 -24.18
N ARG A 42 -1.73 22.67 -23.79
CA ARG A 42 -3.14 22.82 -24.18
C ARG A 42 -3.99 23.59 -23.15
N GLY A 43 -3.40 24.02 -22.03
CA GLY A 43 -4.15 24.68 -20.95
C GLY A 43 -5.20 23.78 -20.28
N ARG A 44 -4.96 22.46 -20.25
CA ARG A 44 -5.84 21.48 -19.63
C ARG A 44 -5.46 21.27 -18.17
N GLU A 45 -6.47 21.04 -17.34
CA GLU A 45 -6.28 20.53 -16.00
C GLU A 45 -6.47 19.00 -16.01
N SER A 46 -5.51 18.29 -15.44
CA SER A 46 -5.62 16.84 -15.27
C SER A 46 -6.48 16.54 -14.04
N THR A 47 -7.44 15.64 -14.20
CA THR A 47 -8.18 15.11 -13.05
C THR A 47 -7.24 14.30 -12.13
N PRO A 48 -7.57 14.14 -10.83
CA PRO A 48 -6.80 13.29 -9.93
C PRO A 48 -6.64 11.87 -10.46
N GLY A 49 -5.46 11.29 -10.25
CA GLY A 49 -5.21 9.87 -10.50
C GLY A 49 -6.03 8.99 -9.56
N VAL A 50 -6.13 7.69 -9.85
CA VAL A 50 -6.89 6.75 -9.01
C VAL A 50 -5.98 5.61 -8.54
N LEU A 51 -5.85 5.46 -7.22
CA LEU A 51 -5.30 4.29 -6.58
C LEU A 51 -6.44 3.36 -6.16
N ARG A 52 -6.44 2.14 -6.67
CA ARG A 52 -7.39 1.12 -6.25
C ARG A 52 -6.86 0.38 -5.02
N VAL A 53 -7.67 0.27 -3.99
CA VAL A 53 -7.33 -0.42 -2.74
C VAL A 53 -8.32 -1.54 -2.49
N HIS A 54 -7.82 -2.72 -2.14
CA HIS A 54 -8.62 -3.86 -1.68
C HIS A 54 -8.21 -4.16 -0.24
N VAL A 55 -9.14 -4.55 0.62
CA VAL A 55 -8.82 -4.93 2.01
C VAL A 55 -9.16 -6.40 2.22
N VAL A 56 -8.25 -7.13 2.88
CA VAL A 56 -8.45 -8.51 3.33
C VAL A 56 -8.26 -8.52 4.84
N ILE A 57 -9.31 -8.86 5.58
CA ILE A 57 -9.28 -9.00 7.04
C ILE A 57 -9.14 -10.48 7.37
N LEU A 58 -8.05 -10.83 8.05
CA LEU A 58 -7.84 -12.20 8.52
C LEU A 58 -8.72 -12.51 9.74
N SER A 59 -8.96 -13.79 9.98
CA SER A 59 -9.57 -14.30 11.21
C SER A 59 -8.59 -15.14 12.01
N ASP A 60 -8.74 -15.14 13.33
CA ASP A 60 -8.13 -16.12 14.21
C ASP A 60 -9.18 -17.13 14.72
N ALA A 61 -8.86 -17.89 15.77
CA ALA A 61 -9.76 -18.89 16.35
C ALA A 61 -11.04 -18.28 16.97
N ASN A 62 -11.05 -16.98 17.28
CA ASN A 62 -12.17 -16.26 17.86
C ASN A 62 -13.02 -15.53 16.80
N GLY A 63 -12.61 -15.57 15.54
CA GLY A 63 -13.27 -14.90 14.42
C GLY A 63 -12.43 -13.79 13.78
N PRO A 64 -13.05 -12.87 13.03
CA PRO A 64 -12.36 -11.78 12.34
C PRO A 64 -11.59 -10.88 13.30
N LEU A 65 -10.39 -10.45 12.90
CA LEU A 65 -9.53 -9.61 13.73
C LEU A 65 -10.10 -8.20 13.99
N CYS A 66 -10.88 -7.68 13.04
CA CYS A 66 -11.67 -6.46 13.19
C CYS A 66 -12.90 -6.55 12.28
N ARG A 67 -13.81 -5.59 12.40
CA ARG A 67 -14.96 -5.50 11.50
C ARG A 67 -14.61 -4.65 10.27
N PRO A 68 -15.24 -4.91 9.10
CA PRO A 68 -15.06 -4.09 7.91
C PRO A 68 -15.28 -2.58 8.11
N GLU A 69 -16.17 -2.19 9.02
CA GLU A 69 -16.40 -0.78 9.36
C GLU A 69 -15.23 -0.14 10.12
N ASP A 70 -14.44 -0.91 10.86
CA ASP A 70 -13.35 -0.39 11.69
C ASP A 70 -12.18 0.12 10.82
N VAL A 71 -11.98 -0.46 9.62
CA VAL A 71 -10.92 -0.03 8.70
C VAL A 71 -11.29 1.26 7.94
N ARG A 72 -12.56 1.65 7.95
CA ARG A 72 -13.08 2.74 7.10
C ARG A 72 -12.45 4.10 7.41
N PRO A 73 -12.29 4.53 8.68
CA PRO A 73 -11.67 5.81 8.99
C PRO A 73 -10.23 5.93 8.47
N ALA A 74 -9.44 4.87 8.57
CA ALA A 74 -8.07 4.86 8.05
C ALA A 74 -8.04 4.92 6.51
N LEU A 75 -8.99 4.27 5.82
CA LEU A 75 -9.11 4.34 4.37
C LEU A 75 -9.52 5.74 3.90
N ASP A 76 -10.50 6.34 4.55
CA ASP A 76 -10.94 7.71 4.25
C ASP A 76 -9.79 8.69 4.51
N ARG A 77 -9.06 8.53 5.63
CA ARG A 77 -7.88 9.34 5.93
C ARG A 77 -6.76 9.19 4.91
N ALA A 78 -6.49 7.96 4.45
CA ALA A 78 -5.52 7.74 3.38
C ALA A 78 -5.96 8.39 2.05
N GLY A 79 -7.27 8.36 1.75
CA GLY A 79 -7.86 9.06 0.61
C GLY A 79 -7.63 10.57 0.68
N GLU A 80 -7.95 11.19 1.82
CA GLU A 80 -7.74 12.63 2.05
C GLU A 80 -6.28 13.03 1.85
N VAL A 81 -5.36 12.31 2.49
CA VAL A 81 -3.92 12.62 2.43
C VAL A 81 -3.39 12.49 1.01
N LEU A 82 -3.68 11.38 0.32
CA LEU A 82 -3.15 11.14 -1.03
C LEU A 82 -3.79 12.07 -2.08
N GLU A 83 -5.06 12.45 -1.92
CA GLU A 83 -5.69 13.40 -2.82
C GLU A 83 -5.13 14.81 -2.62
N ALA A 84 -4.98 15.25 -1.38
CA ALA A 84 -4.44 16.58 -1.06
C ALA A 84 -2.97 16.73 -1.45
N GLU A 85 -2.14 15.74 -1.14
CA GLU A 85 -0.67 15.86 -1.25
C GLU A 85 -0.13 15.39 -2.59
N ALA A 86 -0.86 14.52 -3.30
CA ALA A 86 -0.39 13.94 -4.55
C ALA A 86 -1.42 14.00 -5.69
N GLY A 87 -2.65 14.47 -5.45
CA GLY A 87 -3.70 14.43 -6.48
C GLY A 87 -4.11 13.01 -6.85
N ILE A 88 -4.13 12.09 -5.88
CA ILE A 88 -4.50 10.68 -6.07
C ILE A 88 -5.71 10.35 -5.21
N ARG A 89 -6.82 9.97 -5.84
CA ARG A 89 -8.00 9.45 -5.17
C ARG A 89 -7.83 7.99 -4.82
N VAL A 90 -8.17 7.64 -3.58
CA VAL A 90 -8.27 6.24 -3.16
C VAL A 90 -9.66 5.71 -3.50
N ARG A 91 -9.74 4.64 -4.29
CA ARG A 91 -10.98 3.91 -4.60
C ARG A 91 -10.93 2.54 -3.96
N ILE A 92 -11.82 2.31 -3.00
CA ILE A 92 -12.01 1.00 -2.38
C ILE A 92 -12.70 0.08 -3.41
N THR A 93 -12.08 -1.06 -3.68
CA THR A 93 -12.56 -2.07 -4.65
C THR A 93 -13.26 -3.24 -3.98
N GLY A 94 -12.95 -3.50 -2.70
CA GLY A 94 -13.57 -4.54 -1.89
C GLY A 94 -12.99 -4.57 -0.48
N VAL A 95 -13.76 -5.15 0.44
CA VAL A 95 -13.33 -5.51 1.79
C VAL A 95 -13.80 -6.93 2.04
N ASP A 96 -12.86 -7.87 2.03
CA ASP A 96 -13.13 -9.28 2.25
C ASP A 96 -12.73 -9.69 3.67
N VAL A 97 -13.58 -10.49 4.31
CA VAL A 97 -13.29 -11.10 5.61
C VAL A 97 -13.04 -12.59 5.38
N ILE A 98 -11.82 -13.05 5.65
CA ILE A 98 -11.48 -14.46 5.55
C ILE A 98 -11.94 -15.14 6.83
N THR A 99 -13.06 -15.85 6.76
CA THR A 99 -13.68 -16.49 7.94
C THR A 99 -12.95 -17.74 8.42
N ALA A 100 -12.14 -18.37 7.56
CA ALA A 100 -11.27 -19.47 7.97
C ALA A 100 -10.11 -18.91 8.83
N PRO A 101 -9.80 -19.53 9.99
CA PRO A 101 -8.67 -19.12 10.79
C PRO A 101 -7.37 -19.17 9.99
N ALA A 102 -6.67 -18.03 9.94
CA ALA A 102 -5.37 -17.95 9.31
C ALA A 102 -4.30 -18.65 10.16
N PRO A 103 -3.27 -19.23 9.55
CA PRO A 103 -2.18 -19.86 10.30
C PRO A 103 -1.39 -18.79 11.09
N PRO A 104 -0.75 -19.15 12.22
CA PRO A 104 -0.05 -18.19 13.09
C PRO A 104 1.00 -17.34 12.36
N GLU A 105 1.73 -17.89 11.40
CA GLU A 105 2.72 -17.16 10.60
C GLU A 105 2.11 -16.07 9.69
N ALA A 106 0.82 -16.19 9.35
CA ALA A 106 0.06 -15.18 8.61
C ALA A 106 -0.61 -14.17 9.54
N LEU A 107 -0.94 -14.57 10.78
CA LEU A 107 -1.46 -13.66 11.80
C LEU A 107 -0.35 -12.81 12.42
N ASP A 108 0.84 -13.38 12.60
CA ASP A 108 1.95 -12.76 13.33
C ASP A 108 3.24 -12.63 12.48
N PRO A 109 3.20 -11.94 11.33
CA PRO A 109 4.34 -11.87 10.42
C PRO A 109 5.52 -11.09 11.02
N ARG A 110 6.73 -11.38 10.50
CA ARG A 110 7.92 -10.59 10.81
C ARG A 110 7.90 -9.26 10.05
N ALA A 111 8.47 -8.20 10.59
CA ALA A 111 8.64 -6.93 9.87
C ALA A 111 9.86 -6.90 8.94
N ASN A 112 9.85 -5.94 8.01
CA ASN A 112 11.01 -5.49 7.24
C ASN A 112 11.70 -6.63 6.48
N ARG A 113 13.02 -6.80 6.68
CA ARG A 113 13.81 -7.89 6.09
C ARG A 113 13.29 -9.27 6.49
N GLY A 114 12.65 -9.38 7.66
CA GLY A 114 11.98 -10.60 8.09
C GLY A 114 10.82 -10.97 7.18
N LEU A 115 9.98 -10.00 6.82
CA LEU A 115 8.87 -10.18 5.89
C LEU A 115 9.35 -10.58 4.50
N LEU A 116 10.41 -9.95 4.01
CA LEU A 116 11.01 -10.28 2.72
C LEU A 116 11.50 -11.74 2.71
N LEU A 117 12.14 -12.16 3.80
CA LEU A 117 12.58 -13.54 3.95
C LEU A 117 11.38 -14.49 4.06
N ASP A 118 10.30 -14.10 4.72
CA ASP A 118 9.06 -14.88 4.75
C ASP A 118 8.46 -15.06 3.34
N ASP A 119 8.45 -14.02 2.51
CA ASP A 119 7.99 -14.10 1.11
C ASP A 119 8.86 -15.04 0.27
N ILE A 120 10.19 -14.91 0.38
CA ILE A 120 11.15 -15.78 -0.32
C ILE A 120 11.00 -17.25 0.12
N LEU A 121 10.72 -17.48 1.40
CA LEU A 121 10.50 -18.84 1.94
C LEU A 121 9.07 -19.35 1.70
N GLY A 122 8.20 -18.55 1.10
CA GLY A 122 6.81 -18.91 0.78
C GLY A 122 5.86 -18.89 1.96
N ARG A 123 6.24 -18.31 3.10
CA ARG A 123 5.40 -18.20 4.31
C ARG A 123 4.29 -17.15 4.17
N THR A 124 4.33 -16.35 3.11
CA THR A 124 3.28 -15.41 2.72
C THR A 124 2.23 -16.04 1.80
N SER A 125 2.30 -17.36 1.53
CA SER A 125 1.39 -18.03 0.58
C SER A 125 -0.08 -17.84 0.93
N PHE A 126 -0.40 -17.86 2.23
CA PHE A 126 -1.77 -17.64 2.70
C PHE A 126 -2.33 -16.30 2.21
N TYR A 127 -1.54 -15.22 2.25
CA TYR A 127 -1.97 -13.93 1.72
C TYR A 127 -2.21 -14.03 0.21
N LEU A 128 -1.26 -14.64 -0.51
CA LEU A 128 -1.28 -14.73 -1.97
C LEU A 128 -2.51 -15.47 -2.50
N ASP A 129 -3.00 -16.47 -1.78
CA ASP A 129 -4.19 -17.24 -2.13
C ASP A 129 -5.49 -16.42 -1.99
N HIS A 130 -5.45 -15.34 -1.22
CA HIS A 130 -6.58 -14.44 -0.96
C HIS A 130 -6.45 -13.07 -1.65
N LEU A 131 -5.35 -12.81 -2.37
CA LEU A 131 -5.24 -11.59 -3.16
C LEU A 131 -6.19 -11.65 -4.37
N PRO A 132 -6.78 -10.51 -4.77
CA PRO A 132 -7.53 -10.44 -6.02
C PRO A 132 -6.71 -10.98 -7.19
N GLN A 133 -7.36 -11.76 -8.08
CA GLN A 133 -6.71 -12.34 -9.25
C GLN A 133 -5.94 -11.27 -10.03
N ARG A 134 -4.65 -11.51 -10.21
CA ARG A 134 -3.73 -10.57 -10.86
C ARG A 134 -3.97 -10.58 -12.37
N VAL A 135 -4.27 -9.42 -12.94
CA VAL A 135 -4.02 -9.20 -14.37
C VAL A 135 -2.57 -8.72 -14.49
N LEU A 136 -1.65 -9.67 -14.70
CA LEU A 136 -0.22 -9.39 -14.79
C LEU A 136 0.04 -8.37 -15.92
N GLY A 137 0.82 -7.32 -15.62
CA GLY A 137 1.25 -6.33 -16.61
C GLY A 137 0.30 -5.16 -16.85
N LEU A 138 -0.77 -5.00 -16.05
CA LEU A 138 -1.71 -3.89 -16.20
C LEU A 138 -1.43 -2.76 -15.19
N VAL A 139 -1.33 -1.54 -15.71
CA VAL A 139 -1.35 -0.32 -14.90
C VAL A 139 -2.70 -0.21 -14.16
N GLY A 140 -2.64 0.28 -12.93
CA GLY A 140 -3.77 0.45 -12.03
C GLY A 140 -4.06 -0.75 -11.15
N ALA A 141 -3.29 -1.84 -11.18
CA ALA A 141 -3.55 -3.03 -10.34
C ALA A 141 -3.76 -2.61 -8.87
N PRO A 142 -4.77 -3.15 -8.16
CA PRO A 142 -5.07 -2.72 -6.81
C PRO A 142 -3.91 -3.06 -5.86
N VAL A 143 -3.68 -2.19 -4.88
CA VAL A 143 -2.88 -2.53 -3.70
C VAL A 143 -3.79 -3.20 -2.69
N THR A 144 -3.37 -4.37 -2.18
CA THR A 144 -4.15 -5.09 -1.15
C THR A 144 -3.62 -4.80 0.24
N VAL A 145 -4.50 -4.39 1.14
CA VAL A 145 -4.21 -4.20 2.57
C VAL A 145 -4.62 -5.48 3.29
N VAL A 146 -3.68 -6.16 3.91
CA VAL A 146 -3.93 -7.38 4.67
C VAL A 146 -3.88 -7.03 6.16
N VAL A 147 -5.03 -7.12 6.83
CA VAL A 147 -5.15 -6.87 8.27
C VAL A 147 -4.73 -8.13 9.01
N VAL A 148 -3.62 -8.04 9.74
CA VAL A 148 -3.01 -9.11 10.53
C VAL A 148 -3.14 -8.81 12.02
N ARG A 149 -2.81 -9.77 12.88
CA ARG A 149 -2.97 -9.61 14.34
C ARG A 149 -1.87 -8.73 14.91
N GLU A 150 -0.62 -9.16 14.75
CA GLU A 150 0.55 -8.50 15.33
C GLU A 150 1.74 -8.61 14.37
N ILE A 151 2.42 -7.50 14.08
CA ILE A 151 3.63 -7.50 13.28
C ILE A 151 4.83 -7.45 14.22
N SER A 152 5.68 -8.48 14.17
CA SER A 152 6.88 -8.53 15.02
C SER A 152 7.85 -7.39 14.70
N GLY A 153 8.37 -6.72 15.73
CA GLY A 153 9.43 -5.71 15.57
C GLY A 153 9.01 -4.27 15.88
N ARG A 154 7.96 -4.08 16.71
CA ARG A 154 7.46 -2.76 17.15
C ARG A 154 7.05 -1.87 15.97
N THR A 155 6.36 -2.46 15.00
CA THR A 155 5.74 -1.73 13.88
C THR A 155 4.28 -2.14 13.75
N THR A 156 3.43 -1.22 13.35
CA THR A 156 1.99 -1.42 13.14
C THR A 156 1.62 -1.64 11.68
N GLY A 157 2.58 -1.42 10.77
CA GLY A 157 2.45 -1.69 9.34
C GLY A 157 3.77 -2.20 8.75
N CYS A 158 3.68 -2.88 7.61
CA CYS A 158 4.85 -3.20 6.81
C CYS A 158 4.49 -3.42 5.33
N SER A 159 5.42 -3.04 4.46
CA SER A 159 5.31 -3.21 3.02
C SER A 159 6.63 -3.77 2.47
N LEU A 160 6.52 -4.62 1.45
CA LEU A 160 7.68 -5.05 0.66
C LEU A 160 7.97 -4.11 -0.52
N GLY A 161 7.30 -2.96 -0.54
CA GLY A 161 7.42 -1.92 -1.56
C GLY A 161 7.24 -2.50 -2.95
N ILE A 162 8.17 -2.15 -3.85
CA ILE A 162 8.12 -2.53 -5.26
C ILE A 162 8.01 -4.04 -5.54
N SER A 163 8.36 -4.89 -4.57
CA SER A 163 8.38 -6.34 -4.75
C SER A 163 7.04 -7.02 -4.44
N ALA A 164 6.08 -6.28 -3.91
CA ALA A 164 4.73 -6.74 -3.64
C ALA A 164 3.67 -5.71 -4.06
N ASP A 165 2.45 -6.21 -4.25
CA ASP A 165 1.27 -5.39 -4.56
C ASP A 165 0.33 -5.37 -3.33
N TRP A 166 0.90 -5.58 -2.15
CA TRP A 166 0.18 -5.68 -0.89
C TRP A 166 1.00 -5.12 0.27
N VAL A 167 0.29 -4.72 1.31
CA VAL A 167 0.82 -4.25 2.59
C VAL A 167 0.16 -5.02 3.72
N ILE A 168 0.82 -5.12 4.86
CA ILE A 168 0.24 -5.68 6.09
C ILE A 168 0.07 -4.57 7.13
N THR A 169 -1.03 -4.64 7.87
CA THR A 169 -1.39 -3.68 8.90
C THR A 169 -1.98 -4.38 10.12
N GLN A 170 -1.62 -3.94 11.33
CA GLN A 170 -2.11 -4.56 12.57
C GLN A 170 -3.57 -4.19 12.86
N ALA A 171 -4.41 -5.15 13.24
CA ALA A 171 -5.81 -4.90 13.56
C ALA A 171 -6.01 -3.83 14.66
N SER A 172 -5.09 -3.76 15.63
CA SER A 172 -5.09 -2.78 16.72
C SER A 172 -5.04 -1.32 16.25
N LEU A 173 -4.57 -1.05 15.03
CA LEU A 173 -4.52 0.30 14.47
C LEU A 173 -5.92 0.85 14.15
N TYR A 174 -6.91 -0.03 14.02
CA TYR A 174 -8.29 0.28 13.67
C TYR A 174 -9.22 0.36 14.88
N ASP A 175 -8.75 -0.05 16.06
CA ASP A 175 -9.54 0.03 17.29
C ASP A 175 -9.40 1.40 17.94
N ARG A 176 -10.45 2.23 17.82
CA ARG A 176 -10.50 3.58 18.44
C ARG A 176 -10.42 3.55 19.96
N ALA A 177 -10.76 2.43 20.60
CA ALA A 177 -10.62 2.28 22.05
C ALA A 177 -9.16 2.00 22.46
N ALA A 178 -8.32 1.54 21.53
CA ALA A 178 -6.90 1.29 21.76
C ALA A 178 -6.07 2.58 21.58
N GLU A 179 -6.19 3.53 22.51
CA GLU A 179 -5.57 4.87 22.47
C GLU A 179 -4.07 4.88 22.10
N HIS A 180 -3.32 3.85 22.52
CA HIS A 180 -1.87 3.74 22.27
C HIS A 180 -1.49 2.96 21.02
N SER A 181 -2.48 2.54 20.21
CA SER A 181 -2.27 1.78 18.97
C SER A 181 -3.01 2.38 17.78
N TYR A 182 -4.13 3.06 18.03
CA TYR A 182 -4.95 3.70 17.00
C TYR A 182 -4.19 4.82 16.28
N ASP A 183 -4.00 4.66 14.97
CA ASP A 183 -3.36 5.65 14.11
C ASP A 183 -3.82 5.52 12.66
N GLU A 184 -4.74 6.40 12.26
CA GLU A 184 -5.30 6.43 10.90
C GLU A 184 -4.26 6.78 9.83
N THR A 185 -3.09 7.33 10.20
CA THR A 185 -2.03 7.71 9.25
C THR A 185 -1.18 6.53 8.81
N VAL A 186 -1.14 5.43 9.57
CA VAL A 186 -0.34 4.24 9.27
C VAL A 186 -0.73 3.67 7.91
N LEU A 187 -2.03 3.60 7.60
CA LEU A 187 -2.46 3.04 6.32
C LEU A 187 -1.96 3.88 5.13
N ALA A 188 -2.05 5.20 5.23
CA ALA A 188 -1.52 6.10 4.21
C ALA A 188 0.00 5.94 4.03
N HIS A 189 0.72 5.76 5.13
CA HIS A 189 2.17 5.49 5.15
C HIS A 189 2.51 4.18 4.43
N GLU A 190 1.82 3.08 4.75
CA GLU A 190 2.07 1.78 4.13
C GLU A 190 1.73 1.78 2.64
N LEU A 191 0.64 2.45 2.24
CA LEU A 191 0.34 2.68 0.83
C LEU A 191 1.50 3.45 0.18
N GLY A 192 2.01 4.52 0.81
CA GLY A 192 3.20 5.23 0.34
C GLY A 192 4.39 4.30 0.05
N HIS A 193 4.66 3.33 0.93
CA HIS A 193 5.68 2.30 0.67
C HIS A 193 5.34 1.39 -0.52
N ALA A 194 4.10 0.92 -0.63
CA ALA A 194 3.65 0.12 -1.79
C ALA A 194 3.79 0.87 -3.12
N LEU A 195 3.67 2.19 -3.08
CA LEU A 195 3.93 3.10 -4.20
C LEU A 195 5.39 3.58 -4.28
N ASN A 196 6.32 2.84 -3.67
CA ASN A 196 7.79 3.01 -3.71
C ASN A 196 8.38 4.22 -2.97
N LEU A 197 7.65 4.84 -2.03
CA LEU A 197 8.26 5.87 -1.21
C LEU A 197 9.14 5.26 -0.10
N PRO A 198 10.40 5.70 0.07
CA PRO A 198 11.20 5.35 1.23
C PRO A 198 10.81 6.22 2.43
N HIS A 199 11.27 5.83 3.62
CA HIS A 199 11.16 6.67 4.80
C HIS A 199 11.81 8.05 4.61
N HIS A 200 11.23 9.06 5.25
CA HIS A 200 11.73 10.43 5.30
C HIS A 200 12.11 10.82 6.75
N ARG A 201 13.04 11.76 6.92
CA ARG A 201 13.54 12.15 8.25
C ARG A 201 12.70 13.22 8.95
N ASP A 202 11.98 14.03 8.18
CA ASP A 202 11.11 15.06 8.71
C ASP A 202 9.84 14.45 9.31
N ARG A 203 9.55 14.79 10.56
CA ARG A 203 8.38 14.35 11.31
C ARG A 203 7.06 14.84 10.71
N GLY A 204 7.07 15.98 10.01
CA GLY A 204 5.91 16.51 9.30
C GLY A 204 5.55 15.71 8.03
N ASN A 205 6.45 14.83 7.57
CA ASN A 205 6.27 14.07 6.34
C ASN A 205 5.49 12.76 6.58
N LEU A 206 4.62 12.38 5.63
CA LEU A 206 3.89 11.12 5.66
C LEU A 206 4.80 9.91 5.86
N MET A 207 5.98 9.93 5.23
CA MET A 207 6.94 8.84 5.27
C MET A 207 7.88 8.86 6.49
N PHE A 208 7.60 9.67 7.50
CA PHE A 208 8.35 9.60 8.76
C PHE A 208 8.17 8.22 9.40
N PRO A 209 9.25 7.50 9.79
CA PRO A 209 9.19 6.09 10.16
C PRO A 209 8.52 5.79 11.50
N VAL A 210 8.34 6.79 12.36
CA VAL A 210 7.85 6.61 13.73
C VAL A 210 6.53 7.34 13.91
N SER A 211 5.53 6.66 14.45
CA SER A 211 4.32 7.28 14.96
C SER A 211 3.91 6.57 16.23
N SER A 212 3.67 7.35 17.28
CA SER A 212 3.40 6.85 18.62
C SER A 212 2.16 7.56 19.17
N PRO A 213 0.95 7.07 18.89
CA PRO A 213 -0.28 7.66 19.41
C PRO A 213 -0.32 7.64 20.96
N PRO A 214 -1.06 8.57 21.57
CA PRO A 214 -1.86 9.62 20.91
C PRO A 214 -1.08 10.91 20.63
N LYS A 215 0.06 11.12 21.29
CA LYS A 215 0.74 12.44 21.31
C LYS A 215 1.75 12.63 20.19
N ASP A 216 2.32 11.54 19.69
CA ASP A 216 3.46 11.58 18.80
C ASP A 216 3.16 11.02 17.40
N LEU A 217 2.07 11.50 16.81
CA LEU A 217 1.67 11.14 15.45
C LEU A 217 2.65 11.71 14.41
N ARG A 218 2.85 10.95 13.32
CA ARG A 218 3.54 11.44 12.12
C ARG A 218 2.68 12.48 11.39
N GLY A 219 3.33 13.38 10.65
CA GLY A 219 2.62 14.31 9.77
C GLY A 219 2.14 13.65 8.48
N THR A 220 1.49 14.41 7.62
CA THR A 220 0.89 13.91 6.38
C THR A 220 1.49 14.51 5.12
N ALA A 221 2.45 15.43 5.24
CA ALA A 221 2.96 16.17 4.09
C ALA A 221 3.77 15.28 3.14
N LEU A 222 3.73 15.58 1.84
CA LEU A 222 4.64 15.03 0.84
C LEU A 222 5.42 16.15 0.14
N SER A 223 6.68 15.89 -0.18
CA SER A 223 7.41 16.73 -1.12
C SER A 223 6.88 16.53 -2.55
N GLY A 224 7.03 17.53 -3.42
CA GLY A 224 6.63 17.40 -4.82
C GLY A 224 7.29 16.22 -5.55
N TRP A 225 8.51 15.85 -5.17
CA TRP A 225 9.19 14.65 -5.67
C TRP A 225 8.50 13.35 -5.21
N GLN A 226 8.09 13.25 -3.94
CA GLN A 226 7.33 12.09 -3.45
C GLN A 226 5.99 11.98 -4.18
N ALA A 227 5.26 13.10 -4.34
CA ALA A 227 4.02 13.13 -5.11
C ALA A 227 4.23 12.64 -6.56
N ALA A 228 5.32 13.06 -7.21
CA ALA A 228 5.67 12.59 -8.55
C ALA A 228 5.97 11.09 -8.61
N ILE A 229 6.69 10.53 -7.63
CA ILE A 229 6.91 9.07 -7.55
C ILE A 229 5.57 8.33 -7.41
N LEU A 230 4.68 8.80 -6.53
CA LEU A 230 3.37 8.18 -6.33
C LEU A 230 2.56 8.16 -7.63
N GLN A 231 2.51 9.29 -8.34
CA GLN A 231 1.79 9.40 -9.62
C GLN A 231 2.38 8.53 -10.73
N ALA A 232 3.69 8.25 -10.67
CA ALA A 232 4.39 7.38 -11.60
C ALA A 232 4.19 5.88 -11.28
N SER A 233 3.69 5.52 -10.11
CA SER A 233 3.49 4.11 -9.73
C SER A 233 2.54 3.38 -10.67
N ARG A 234 2.86 2.13 -11.00
CA ARG A 234 2.03 1.17 -11.74
C ARG A 234 0.67 0.94 -11.11
N HIS A 235 0.46 1.30 -9.84
CA HIS A 235 -0.82 1.15 -9.15
C HIS A 235 -1.77 2.32 -9.38
N VAL A 236 -1.26 3.46 -9.84
CA VAL A 236 -2.06 4.66 -10.07
C VAL A 236 -2.52 4.70 -11.51
N VAL A 237 -3.83 4.76 -11.70
CA VAL A 237 -4.42 5.04 -13.01
C VAL A 237 -4.36 6.55 -13.27
N PRO A 238 -3.70 6.99 -14.37
CA PRO A 238 -4.34 7.82 -15.37
C PRO A 238 -5.38 8.85 -14.93
N GLY A 239 -5.03 10.04 -14.47
CA GLY A 239 -5.97 11.16 -14.53
C GLY A 239 -6.21 11.55 -15.98
N VAL A 240 -7.44 11.92 -16.36
CA VAL A 240 -7.74 12.40 -17.73
C VAL A 240 -7.69 13.93 -17.76
N GLY A 241 -6.98 14.50 -18.74
CA GLY A 241 -6.98 15.94 -19.02
C GLY A 241 -8.36 16.40 -19.50
N ARG A 242 -8.88 17.46 -18.89
CA ARG A 242 -10.14 18.09 -19.31
C ARG A 242 -9.87 19.50 -19.80
N ASP A 243 -10.57 19.89 -20.87
CA ASP A 243 -10.54 21.27 -21.35
C ASP A 243 -11.15 22.16 -20.26
N THR A 244 -10.42 23.22 -19.90
CA THR A 244 -10.94 24.23 -18.97
C THR A 244 -12.09 24.95 -19.68
N PRO A 245 -13.31 24.98 -19.12
CA PRO A 245 -14.41 25.68 -19.76
C PRO A 245 -14.03 27.15 -19.96
N ALA A 246 -14.21 27.67 -21.17
CA ALA A 246 -14.00 29.08 -21.46
C ALA A 246 -14.95 29.89 -20.57
N GLY A 247 -14.36 30.69 -19.66
CA GLY A 247 -15.08 31.63 -18.80
C GLY A 247 -15.60 32.84 -19.55
#